data_AF-A0A519RT84-F1
#
_entry.id   AF-A0A519RT84-F1
#
_cell.length_a   1.000
_cell.length_b   1.000
_cell.length_c   1.000
_cell.angle_alpha   90.00
_cell.angle_beta   90.00
_cell.angle_gamma   90.00
#
_symmetry.space_group_name_H-M   'P 1'
#
loop_
_entity.id
_entity.type
_entity.pdbx_description
1 polymer ?
#
loop_
_entity_poly.entity_id
_entity_poly.type
_entity_poly.pdbx_seq_one_letter_code
_entity_poly.pdbx_strand_id
1 'polypeptide(L)'
;VMDKVLTIQILTVSVVAIIATIGVYGIVALIVRMDDAGYRLIKHSGEKGLLFLLGTFLVKALPVVIKALSVIGTIALILVAGGIFVHNVSFLHGLFPKIPSIITEFAVGIVAGLVIVALVTIVKKIISKIRK
;
A
#
# COMPACT_ATOMS: atom_id res chain seq x y z
N VAL A 1 -20.40 -4.35 11.00
CA VAL A 1 -20.31 -3.48 12.21
C VAL A 1 -21.21 -2.24 12.14
N MET A 2 -21.71 -1.86 10.95
CA MET A 2 -22.50 -0.63 10.76
C MET A 2 -23.78 -0.57 11.61
N ASP A 3 -24.36 -1.72 11.96
CA ASP A 3 -25.62 -1.80 12.73
C ASP A 3 -25.43 -1.97 14.25
N LYS A 4 -24.19 -1.80 14.76
CA LYS A 4 -23.87 -1.93 16.19
C LYS A 4 -23.73 -0.56 16.85
N VAL A 5 -23.93 -0.52 18.18
CA VAL A 5 -23.74 0.65 19.04
C VAL A 5 -22.39 1.32 18.73
N LEU A 6 -22.38 2.65 18.63
CA LEU A 6 -21.21 3.46 18.25
C LEU A 6 -19.95 3.10 19.07
N THR A 7 -20.12 2.81 20.37
CA THR A 7 -19.05 2.36 21.26
C THR A 7 -18.32 1.12 20.76
N ILE A 8 -19.05 0.12 20.22
CA ILE A 8 -18.46 -1.11 19.69
C ILE A 8 -17.69 -0.80 18.40
N GLN A 9 -18.20 0.07 17.55
CA GLN A 9 -17.53 0.46 16.30
C GLN A 9 -16.21 1.16 16.58
N ILE A 10 -16.22 2.16 17.46
CA ILE A 10 -15.02 2.91 17.86
C ILE A 10 -13.98 1.96 18.43
N LEU A 11 -14.39 1.07 19.34
CA LEU A 11 -13.46 0.13 19.97
C LEU A 11 -12.87 -0.85 18.95
N THR A 12 -13.70 -1.40 18.06
CA THR A 12 -13.24 -2.35 17.03
C THR A 12 -12.27 -1.70 16.05
N VAL A 13 -12.62 -0.53 15.49
CA VAL A 13 -11.76 0.18 14.52
C VAL A 13 -10.46 0.62 15.18
N SER A 14 -10.49 1.08 16.43
CA SER A 14 -9.28 1.48 17.17
C SER A 14 -8.33 0.31 17.39
N VAL A 15 -8.84 -0.84 17.83
CA VAL A 15 -8.03 -2.05 18.04
C VAL A 15 -7.42 -2.54 16.72
N VAL A 16 -8.23 -2.63 15.67
CA VAL A 16 -7.75 -3.06 14.34
C VAL A 16 -6.70 -2.08 13.80
N ALA A 17 -6.90 -0.77 13.98
CA ALA A 17 -5.94 0.25 13.54
C ALA A 17 -4.59 0.11 14.25
N ILE A 18 -4.59 -0.12 15.58
CA ILE A 18 -3.35 -0.33 16.35
C ILE A 18 -2.64 -1.59 15.90
N ILE A 19 -3.36 -2.71 15.79
CA ILE A 19 -2.78 -4.00 15.35
C ILE A 19 -2.20 -3.88 13.95
N ALA A 20 -2.93 -3.27 13.01
CA ALA A 20 -2.44 -3.07 11.64
C ALA A 20 -1.20 -2.17 11.62
N THR A 21 -1.17 -1.10 12.41
CA THR A 21 -0.02 -0.20 12.51
C THR A 21 1.22 -0.94 13.00
N ILE A 22 1.11 -1.63 14.14
CA ILE A 22 2.21 -2.41 14.71
C ILE A 22 2.64 -3.53 13.75
N GLY A 23 1.69 -4.22 13.13
CA GLY A 23 1.96 -5.31 12.20
C GLY A 23 2.73 -4.86 10.97
N VAL A 24 2.30 -3.78 10.32
CA VAL A 24 2.96 -3.26 9.11
C VAL A 24 4.36 -2.75 9.43
N TYR A 25 4.52 -1.91 10.46
CA TYR A 25 5.84 -1.40 10.84
C TYR A 25 6.76 -2.50 11.37
N GLY A 26 6.22 -3.49 12.08
CA GLY A 26 6.95 -4.66 12.55
C GLY A 26 7.51 -5.50 11.41
N ILE A 27 6.68 -5.82 10.40
CA ILE A 27 7.12 -6.57 9.22
C ILE A 27 8.21 -5.81 8.47
N VAL A 28 8.04 -4.50 8.25
CA VAL A 28 9.05 -3.67 7.59
C VAL A 28 10.36 -3.66 8.39
N ALA A 29 10.29 -3.51 9.72
CA ALA A 29 11.47 -3.55 10.58
C ALA A 29 12.19 -4.91 10.52
N LEU A 30 11.47 -6.02 10.44
CA LEU A 30 12.06 -7.35 10.27
C LEU A 30 12.76 -7.50 8.92
N ILE A 31 12.13 -7.02 7.84
CA ILE A 31 12.72 -7.04 6.50
C ILE A 31 14.02 -6.24 6.47
N VAL A 32 14.03 -5.03 7.05
CA VAL A 32 15.25 -4.20 7.13
C VAL A 32 16.31 -4.85 8.01
N ARG A 33 15.93 -5.42 9.16
CA ARG A 33 16.89 -6.08 10.07
C ARG A 33 17.51 -7.35 9.48
N MET A 34 16.82 -8.01 8.53
CA MET A 34 17.37 -9.14 7.78
C MET A 34 18.57 -8.73 6.90
N ASP A 35 18.56 -7.50 6.37
CA ASP A 35 19.68 -6.93 5.60
C ASP A 35 20.93 -6.72 6.47
N ASP A 36 20.76 -6.07 7.62
CA ASP A 36 21.84 -5.89 8.61
C ASP A 36 22.43 -7.24 9.06
N ALA A 37 21.57 -8.23 9.30
CA ALA A 37 21.98 -9.57 9.67
C ALA A 37 22.75 -10.26 8.53
N GLY A 38 22.30 -10.10 7.28
CA GLY A 38 22.97 -10.58 6.08
C GLY A 38 24.38 -9.97 5.93
N TYR A 39 24.50 -8.66 6.11
CA TYR A 39 25.80 -7.97 6.07
C TYR A 39 26.75 -8.45 7.17
N ARG A 40 26.24 -8.65 8.39
CA ARG A 40 27.03 -9.24 9.48
C ARG A 40 27.51 -10.65 9.14
N LEU A 41 26.67 -11.48 8.51
CA LEU A 41 27.07 -12.83 8.05
C LEU A 41 28.20 -12.78 7.02
N ILE A 42 28.12 -11.86 6.06
CA ILE A 42 29.17 -11.64 5.04
C ILE A 42 30.50 -11.31 5.73
N LYS A 43 30.49 -10.35 6.67
CA LYS A 43 31.70 -9.91 7.36
C LYS A 43 32.34 -11.02 8.21
N HIS A 44 31.54 -11.89 8.83
CA HIS A 44 32.06 -12.98 9.67
C HIS A 44 32.49 -14.23 8.88
N SER A 45 32.04 -14.40 7.64
CA SER A 45 32.33 -15.59 6.83
C SER A 45 33.64 -15.51 6.03
N GLY A 46 34.41 -14.42 6.15
CA GLY A 46 35.69 -14.27 5.47
C GLY A 46 35.58 -14.35 3.93
N GLU A 47 34.43 -13.94 3.39
CA GLU A 47 34.13 -13.87 1.96
C GLU A 47 34.10 -15.22 1.22
N LYS A 48 33.97 -16.35 1.92
CA LYS A 48 33.92 -17.69 1.30
C LYS A 48 32.90 -18.62 1.98
N GLY A 49 32.35 -19.55 1.20
CA GLY A 49 31.45 -20.60 1.68
C GLY A 49 29.96 -20.27 1.68
N LEU A 50 29.16 -21.19 2.24
CA LEU A 50 27.69 -21.12 2.22
C LEU A 50 27.14 -19.91 3.00
N LEU A 51 27.81 -19.50 4.08
CA LEU A 51 27.41 -18.35 4.90
C LEU A 51 27.57 -17.02 4.15
N PHE A 52 28.61 -16.90 3.31
CA PHE A 52 28.81 -15.73 2.45
C PHE A 52 27.74 -15.64 1.37
N LEU A 53 27.40 -16.77 0.74
CA LEU A 53 26.33 -16.83 -0.27
C LEU A 53 24.97 -16.48 0.34
N LEU A 54 24.65 -17.03 1.51
CA LEU A 54 23.41 -16.70 2.23
C LEU A 54 23.37 -15.22 2.62
N GLY A 55 24.43 -14.68 3.22
CA GLY A 55 24.48 -13.26 3.60
C GLY A 55 24.32 -12.33 2.40
N THR A 56 25.00 -12.64 1.29
CA THR A 56 24.90 -11.88 0.03
C THR A 56 23.51 -11.96 -0.58
N PHE A 57 22.86 -13.13 -0.51
CA PHE A 57 21.48 -13.30 -0.96
C PHE A 57 20.50 -12.46 -0.15
N LEU A 58 20.60 -12.49 1.19
CA LEU A 58 19.74 -11.70 2.07
C LEU A 58 19.83 -10.19 1.79
N VAL A 59 21.06 -9.68 1.64
CA VAL A 59 21.29 -8.25 1.35
C VAL A 59 20.78 -7.87 -0.04
N LYS A 60 21.02 -8.71 -1.05
CA LYS A 60 20.52 -8.45 -2.42
C LYS A 60 19.00 -8.61 -2.53
N ALA A 61 18.36 -9.39 -1.67
CA ALA A 61 16.92 -9.56 -1.66
C ALA A 61 16.19 -8.31 -1.14
N LEU A 62 16.77 -7.57 -0.18
CA LEU A 62 16.15 -6.37 0.39
C LEU A 62 15.64 -5.36 -0.67
N PRO A 63 16.46 -4.86 -1.61
CA PRO A 63 16.00 -3.88 -2.59
C PRO A 63 14.90 -4.41 -3.51
N VAL A 64 14.92 -5.72 -3.82
CA VAL A 64 13.89 -6.37 -4.63
C VAL A 64 12.56 -6.41 -3.86
N VAL A 65 12.60 -6.79 -2.59
CA VAL A 65 11.41 -6.83 -1.72
C VAL A 65 10.81 -5.43 -1.57
N ILE A 66 11.61 -4.41 -1.27
CA ILE A 66 11.12 -3.03 -1.12
C ILE A 66 10.49 -2.53 -2.43
N LYS A 67 11.11 -2.81 -3.58
CA LYS A 67 10.56 -2.42 -4.90
C LYS A 67 9.26 -3.15 -5.21
N ALA A 68 9.17 -4.44 -4.90
CA ALA A 68 7.95 -5.22 -5.08
C ALA A 68 6.81 -4.70 -4.18
N LEU A 69 7.11 -4.41 -2.91
CA LEU A 69 6.16 -3.83 -1.97
C LEU A 69 5.64 -2.46 -2.43
N SER A 70 6.47 -1.65 -3.09
CA SER A 70 6.02 -0.36 -3.66
C SER A 70 4.96 -0.55 -4.74
N VAL A 71 5.15 -1.52 -5.65
CA VAL A 71 4.18 -1.83 -6.72
C VAL A 71 2.90 -2.43 -6.13
N ILE A 72 3.05 -3.42 -5.26
CA ILE A 72 1.93 -4.09 -4.59
C ILE A 72 1.13 -3.07 -3.76
N GLY A 73 1.82 -2.21 -3.01
CA GLY A 73 1.21 -1.15 -2.21
C GLY A 73 0.44 -0.15 -3.07
N THR A 74 0.99 0.24 -4.23
CA THR A 74 0.29 1.12 -5.17
C THR A 74 -0.99 0.49 -5.69
N ILE A 75 -0.94 -0.79 -6.10
CA ILE A 75 -2.13 -1.53 -6.56
C ILE A 75 -3.15 -1.64 -5.42
N ALA A 76 -2.70 -1.95 -4.21
CA ALA A 76 -3.56 -2.03 -3.02
C ALA A 76 -4.25 -0.69 -2.73
N LEU A 77 -3.53 0.43 -2.78
CA LEU A 77 -4.10 1.76 -2.57
C LEU A 77 -5.16 2.12 -3.62
N ILE A 78 -4.92 1.77 -4.89
CA ILE A 78 -5.91 1.97 -5.97
C ILE A 78 -7.17 1.14 -5.71
N LEU A 79 -7.01 -0.13 -5.36
CA LEU A 79 -8.13 -1.03 -5.07
C LEU A 79 -8.94 -0.56 -3.85
N VAL A 80 -8.28 -0.20 -2.75
CA VAL A 80 -8.94 0.29 -1.54
C VAL A 80 -9.71 1.58 -1.82
N ALA A 81 -9.11 2.53 -2.54
CA ALA A 81 -9.79 3.77 -2.92
C ALA A 81 -10.99 3.49 -3.85
N GLY A 82 -10.80 2.63 -4.86
CA GLY A 82 -11.85 2.18 -5.76
C GLY A 82 -13.02 1.52 -5.05
N GLY A 83 -12.73 0.64 -4.09
CA GLY A 83 -13.71 0.02 -3.20
C GLY A 83 -14.55 1.05 -2.44
N ILE A 84 -13.92 2.09 -1.89
CA ILE A 84 -14.64 3.19 -1.22
C ILE A 84 -15.61 3.86 -2.19
N PHE A 85 -15.22 4.17 -3.43
CA PHE A 85 -16.11 4.81 -4.40
C PHE A 85 -17.26 3.90 -4.84
N VAL A 86 -16.98 2.65 -5.21
CA VAL A 86 -18.00 1.71 -5.71
C VAL A 86 -19.06 1.42 -4.65
N HIS A 87 -18.66 1.30 -3.38
CA HIS A 87 -19.61 1.02 -2.28
C HIS A 87 -20.46 2.25 -1.89
N ASN A 88 -19.95 3.47 -2.04
CA ASN A 88 -20.67 4.69 -1.65
C ASN A 88 -21.48 5.31 -2.79
N VAL A 89 -21.18 4.97 -4.04
CA VAL A 89 -21.90 5.47 -5.21
C VAL A 89 -22.79 4.34 -5.77
N SER A 90 -24.03 4.29 -5.30
CA SER A 90 -25.04 3.30 -5.69
C SER A 90 -25.28 3.23 -7.20
N PHE A 91 -25.04 4.32 -7.94
CA PHE A 91 -25.06 4.37 -9.40
C PHE A 91 -24.00 3.46 -10.06
N LEU A 92 -22.78 3.39 -9.49
CA LEU A 92 -21.70 2.55 -10.03
C LEU A 92 -21.95 1.06 -9.79
N HIS A 93 -22.63 0.72 -8.70
CA HIS A 93 -22.93 -0.66 -8.35
C HIS A 93 -23.93 -1.32 -9.34
N GLY A 94 -24.84 -0.53 -9.92
CA GLY A 94 -25.84 -1.02 -10.89
C GLY A 94 -25.37 -1.11 -12.34
N LEU A 95 -24.24 -0.50 -12.71
CA LEU A 95 -23.78 -0.42 -14.11
C LEU A 95 -23.08 -1.70 -14.61
N PHE A 96 -22.50 -2.49 -13.71
CA PHE A 96 -21.71 -3.68 -14.08
C PHE A 96 -21.99 -4.90 -13.19
N PRO A 97 -23.24 -5.38 -13.06
CA PRO A 97 -23.60 -6.47 -12.16
C PRO A 97 -22.96 -7.83 -12.52
N LYS A 98 -22.38 -7.97 -13.72
CA LYS A 98 -21.72 -9.20 -14.20
C LYS A 98 -20.19 -9.16 -14.16
N ILE A 99 -19.58 -8.04 -13.77
CA ILE A 99 -18.12 -7.90 -13.71
C ILE A 99 -17.64 -8.16 -12.28
N PRO A 100 -16.56 -8.94 -12.08
CA PRO A 100 -15.94 -9.10 -10.77
C PRO A 100 -15.60 -7.75 -10.10
N SER A 101 -15.92 -7.61 -8.81
CA SER A 101 -15.74 -6.36 -8.05
C SER A 101 -14.29 -5.85 -8.08
N ILE A 102 -13.30 -6.75 -8.05
CA ILE A 102 -11.89 -6.38 -8.12
C ILE A 102 -11.55 -5.56 -9.38
N ILE A 103 -12.21 -5.84 -10.51
CA ILE A 103 -11.96 -5.15 -11.78
C ILE A 103 -12.64 -3.79 -11.77
N THR A 104 -13.89 -3.73 -11.28
CA THR A 104 -14.64 -2.47 -11.22
C THR A 104 -14.02 -1.50 -10.23
N GLU A 105 -13.61 -1.97 -9.05
CA GLU A 105 -12.90 -1.18 -8.04
C GLU A 105 -11.59 -0.65 -8.60
N PHE A 106 -10.78 -1.49 -9.24
CA PHE A 106 -9.52 -1.06 -9.84
C PHE A 106 -9.73 0.01 -10.91
N ALA A 107 -10.68 -0.20 -11.83
CA ALA A 107 -10.97 0.73 -12.91
C ALA A 107 -11.49 2.07 -12.38
N VAL A 108 -12.44 2.05 -11.43
CA VAL A 108 -12.98 3.25 -10.79
C VAL A 108 -11.89 3.99 -10.01
N GLY A 109 -11.03 3.27 -9.28
CA GLY A 109 -9.90 3.85 -8.57
C GLY A 109 -8.94 4.60 -9.49
N ILE A 110 -8.60 4.03 -10.64
CA ILE A 110 -7.75 4.69 -11.66
C ILE A 110 -8.44 5.92 -12.24
N VAL A 111 -9.70 5.79 -12.69
CA VAL A 111 -10.43 6.89 -13.33
C VAL A 111 -10.60 8.05 -12.35
N ALA A 112 -11.05 7.78 -11.13
CA ALA A 112 -11.20 8.79 -10.08
C ALA A 112 -9.85 9.45 -9.76
N GLY A 113 -8.79 8.67 -9.60
CA GLY A 113 -7.43 9.18 -9.37
C GLY A 113 -6.96 10.13 -10.47
N LEU A 114 -7.13 9.74 -11.75
CA LEU A 114 -6.75 10.57 -12.90
C LEU A 114 -7.57 11.86 -12.99
N VAL A 115 -8.88 11.79 -12.74
CA VAL A 115 -9.76 12.97 -12.72
C VAL A 115 -9.32 13.95 -11.63
N ILE A 116 -9.04 13.46 -10.41
CA ILE A 116 -8.56 14.29 -9.31
C ILE A 116 -7.21 14.93 -9.64
N VAL A 117 -6.26 14.17 -10.21
CA VAL A 117 -4.95 14.70 -10.61
C VAL A 117 -5.10 15.77 -11.70
N ALA A 118 -5.97 15.57 -12.67
CA ALA A 118 -6.25 16.57 -13.71
C ALA A 118 -6.83 17.86 -13.11
N LEU A 119 -7.84 17.75 -12.24
CA LEU A 119 -8.45 18.89 -11.55
C LEU A 119 -7.42 19.66 -10.70
N VAL A 120 -6.63 18.96 -9.88
CA VAL A 120 -5.60 19.59 -9.03
C VAL A 120 -4.55 20.30 -9.88
N THR A 121 -4.12 19.70 -10.99
CA THR A 121 -3.16 20.32 -11.91
C THR A 121 -3.74 21.60 -12.54
N ILE A 122 -5.00 21.58 -12.95
CA ILE A 122 -5.69 22.76 -13.50
C ILE A 122 -5.79 23.87 -12.45
N VAL A 123 -6.26 23.54 -11.24
CA VAL A 123 -6.39 24.51 -10.14
C VAL A 123 -5.04 25.12 -9.78
N LYS A 124 -3.99 24.30 -9.63
CA LYS A 124 -2.62 24.79 -9.38
C LYS A 124 -2.14 25.73 -10.48
N LYS A 125 -2.44 25.41 -11.75
CA LYS A 125 -2.08 26.26 -12.90
C LYS A 125 -2.82 27.59 -12.88
N ILE A 126 -4.09 27.61 -12.50
CA ILE A 126 -4.89 28.84 -12.35
C ILE A 126 -4.34 29.69 -11.20
N ILE A 127 -4.13 29.11 -10.02
CA ILE A 127 -3.60 29.83 -8.85
C ILE A 127 -2.21 30.41 -9.14
N SER A 128 -1.32 29.63 -9.77
CA SER A 128 0.01 30.11 -10.16
C SER A 128 -0.06 31.29 -11.14
N LYS A 129 -1.04 31.28 -12.06
CA LYS A 129 -1.26 32.36 -13.02
C LYS A 129 -1.88 33.62 -12.38
N ILE A 130 -2.62 33.48 -11.28
CA ILE A 130 -3.20 34.61 -10.52
C ILE A 130 -2.18 35.23 -9.56
N ARG A 131 -1.27 34.42 -9.00
CA ARG A 131 -0.22 34.88 -8.07
C ARG A 131 0.97 35.55 -8.78
N LYS A 132 1.03 35.47 -10.11
CA LYS A 132 2.08 36.05 -10.95
C LYS A 132 1.54 37.28 -11.66
#